data_AF-A0AAV0WUK0-F1
#
_entry.id   AF-A0AAV0WUK0-F1
#
_cell.length_a   1.000
_cell.length_b   1.000
_cell.length_c   1.000
_cell.angle_alpha   90.00
_cell.angle_beta   90.00
_cell.angle_gamma   90.00
#
_symmetry.space_group_name_H-M   'P 1'
#
loop_
_entity.id
_entity.type
_entity.pdbx_description
1 polymer ?
#
loop_
_entity_poly.entity_id
_entity_poly.type
_entity_poly.pdbx_seq_one_letter_code
_entity_poly.pdbx_strand_id
1 'polypeptide(L)'
;MVITDYEIGQINAIHTVFREITHQGCYFHYCQAILRYARNKAIGVYNLVKINPVASRVFRMILVLQYLPSERIGRIPSVVDGVNVIIVFIVQYEDVALTYHRFIYEYIISFWILSITP
;
A
#
# COMPACT_ATOMS: atom_id res chain seq x y z
N MET A 1 -13.12 15.22 -8.90
CA MET A 1 -12.45 13.98 -8.46
C MET A 1 -13.25 12.79 -8.96
N VAL A 2 -12.58 11.80 -9.53
CA VAL A 2 -13.21 10.52 -9.95
C VAL A 2 -12.51 9.38 -9.20
N ILE A 3 -13.31 8.48 -8.62
CA ILE A 3 -12.81 7.31 -7.89
C ILE A 3 -13.11 6.06 -8.71
N THR A 4 -12.09 5.25 -8.96
CA THR A 4 -12.23 3.98 -9.68
C THR A 4 -11.42 2.90 -8.99
N ASP A 5 -11.47 1.67 -9.50
CA ASP A 5 -10.46 0.69 -9.16
C ASP A 5 -9.09 1.07 -9.78
N TYR A 6 -8.16 0.11 -9.77
CA TYR A 6 -6.77 0.31 -10.16
C TYR A 6 -6.44 -0.22 -11.55
N GLU A 7 -7.41 -0.28 -12.45
CA GLU A 7 -7.14 -0.68 -13.83
C GLU A 7 -6.34 0.42 -14.57
N ILE A 8 -5.12 0.10 -15.00
CA ILE A 8 -4.23 1.05 -15.70
C ILE A 8 -4.90 1.63 -16.95
N GLY A 9 -5.65 0.81 -17.70
CA GLY A 9 -6.41 1.28 -18.87
C GLY A 9 -7.43 2.35 -18.51
N GLN A 10 -8.14 2.17 -17.40
CA GLN A 10 -9.12 3.13 -16.91
C GLN A 10 -8.46 4.42 -16.40
N ILE A 11 -7.36 4.29 -15.63
CA ILE A 11 -6.56 5.43 -15.15
C ILE A 11 -6.09 6.28 -16.33
N ASN A 12 -5.48 5.65 -17.33
CA ASN A 12 -4.97 6.33 -18.52
C ASN A 12 -6.08 7.00 -19.33
N ALA A 13 -7.23 6.34 -19.49
CA ALA A 13 -8.38 6.91 -20.19
C ALA A 13 -8.93 8.16 -19.48
N ILE A 14 -9.01 8.13 -18.14
CA ILE A 14 -9.45 9.28 -17.34
C ILE A 14 -8.50 10.45 -17.50
N HIS A 15 -7.18 10.22 -17.40
CA HIS A 15 -6.19 11.29 -17.59
C HIS A 15 -6.19 11.86 -19.01
N THR A 16 -6.51 11.03 -20.01
CA THR A 16 -6.56 11.45 -21.42
C THR A 16 -7.78 12.34 -21.69
N VAL A 17 -8.96 11.92 -21.22
CA VAL A 17 -10.25 12.57 -21.52
C VAL A 17 -10.55 13.72 -20.55
N PHE A 18 -10.24 13.56 -19.27
CA PHE A 18 -10.61 14.48 -18.19
C PHE A 18 -9.36 15.08 -17.52
N ARG A 19 -8.59 15.86 -18.28
CA ARG A 19 -7.29 16.41 -17.83
C ARG A 19 -7.33 17.25 -16.55
N GLU A 20 -8.47 17.89 -16.26
CA GLU A 20 -8.63 18.75 -15.08
C GLU A 20 -9.15 17.99 -13.85
N ILE A 21 -9.51 16.72 -13.99
CA ILE A 21 -10.04 15.91 -12.90
C ILE A 21 -8.91 15.12 -12.24
N THR A 22 -8.81 15.24 -10.92
CA THR A 22 -7.97 14.32 -10.12
C THR A 22 -8.61 12.93 -10.07
N HIS A 23 -7.86 11.93 -10.53
CA HIS A 23 -8.16 10.52 -10.30
C HIS A 23 -7.69 10.11 -8.90
N GLN A 24 -8.46 9.27 -8.22
CA GLN A 24 -8.06 8.62 -6.98
C GLN A 24 -8.47 7.14 -7.01
N GLY A 25 -7.54 6.25 -6.66
CA GLY A 25 -7.87 4.84 -6.48
C GLY A 25 -8.88 4.63 -5.34
N CYS A 26 -9.72 3.61 -5.44
CA CYS A 26 -10.74 3.28 -4.45
C CYS A 26 -10.13 2.61 -3.21
N TYR A 27 -10.36 3.19 -2.03
CA TYR A 27 -9.87 2.67 -0.76
C TYR A 27 -10.35 1.25 -0.43
N PHE A 28 -11.61 0.97 -0.74
CA PHE A 28 -12.19 -0.35 -0.51
C PHE A 28 -11.45 -1.42 -1.34
N HIS A 29 -11.21 -1.17 -2.62
CA HIS A 29 -10.54 -2.13 -3.50
C HIS A 29 -9.07 -2.32 -3.15
N TYR A 30 -8.36 -1.26 -2.74
CA TYR A 30 -7.02 -1.37 -2.20
C TYR A 30 -6.98 -2.28 -0.97
N CYS A 31 -7.79 -1.97 0.06
CA CYS A 31 -7.85 -2.77 1.28
C CYS A 31 -8.18 -4.24 0.99
N GLN A 32 -9.12 -4.48 0.07
CA GLN A 32 -9.52 -5.81 -0.34
C GLN A 32 -8.36 -6.56 -1.02
N ALA A 33 -7.60 -5.89 -1.88
CA ALA A 33 -6.44 -6.46 -2.56
C ALA A 33 -5.25 -6.71 -1.61
N ILE A 34 -4.97 -5.78 -0.68
CA ILE A 34 -3.97 -5.96 0.39
C ILE A 34 -4.32 -7.16 1.27
N LEU A 35 -5.58 -7.26 1.72
CA LEU A 35 -6.04 -8.38 2.55
C LEU A 35 -6.00 -9.71 1.80
N ARG A 36 -6.39 -9.74 0.52
CA ARG A 36 -6.33 -10.95 -0.31
C ARG A 36 -4.90 -11.46 -0.44
N TYR A 37 -3.94 -10.58 -0.74
CA TYR A 37 -2.54 -10.96 -0.84
C TYR A 37 -2.02 -11.46 0.51
N ALA A 38 -2.27 -10.73 1.60
CA ALA A 38 -1.84 -11.13 2.94
C ALA A 38 -2.36 -12.51 3.38
N ARG A 39 -3.59 -12.87 2.96
CA ARG A 39 -4.21 -14.17 3.24
C ARG A 39 -3.58 -15.35 2.49
N ASN A 40 -2.71 -15.09 1.51
CA ASN A 40 -1.95 -16.15 0.87
C ASN A 40 -1.06 -16.85 1.92
N LYS A 41 -1.33 -18.13 2.16
CA LYS A 41 -0.63 -18.94 3.18
C LYS A 41 0.89 -18.98 2.95
N ALA A 42 1.34 -18.86 1.70
CA ALA A 42 2.76 -18.85 1.37
C ALA A 42 3.50 -17.57 1.83
N ILE A 43 2.78 -16.52 2.25
CA ILE A 43 3.36 -15.27 2.73
C ILE A 43 3.45 -15.24 4.27
N GLY A 44 2.53 -15.91 4.97
CA GLY A 44 2.53 -15.98 6.44
C GLY A 44 2.06 -14.72 7.18
N VAL A 45 2.02 -13.55 6.52
CA VAL A 45 1.62 -12.26 7.11
C VAL A 45 0.27 -12.31 7.82
N TYR A 46 -0.79 -12.85 7.19
CA TYR A 46 -2.12 -12.85 7.80
C TYR A 46 -2.20 -13.70 9.09
N ASN A 47 -1.43 -14.78 9.18
CA ASN A 47 -1.37 -15.59 10.40
C ASN A 47 -0.66 -14.81 11.52
N LEU A 48 0.46 -14.15 11.18
CA LEU A 48 1.20 -13.33 12.15
C LEU A 48 0.35 -12.15 12.66
N VAL A 49 -0.41 -11.48 11.80
CA VAL A 49 -1.32 -10.38 12.16
C VAL A 49 -2.35 -10.76 13.23
N LYS A 50 -2.79 -12.03 13.26
CA LYS A 50 -3.77 -12.50 14.24
C LYS A 50 -3.20 -12.66 15.65
N ILE A 51 -1.91 -12.95 15.77
CA ILE A 51 -1.27 -13.34 17.03
C ILE A 51 -0.28 -12.31 17.55
N ASN A 52 0.26 -11.46 16.69
CA ASN A 52 1.28 -10.47 17.04
C ASN A 52 0.70 -9.03 16.89
N PRO A 53 0.60 -8.25 17.99
CA PRO A 53 0.03 -6.90 17.94
C PRO A 53 0.88 -5.90 17.14
N VAL A 54 2.21 -6.10 17.08
CA VAL A 54 3.13 -5.30 16.26
C VAL A 54 2.86 -5.55 14.79
N ALA A 55 2.75 -6.82 14.38
CA ALA A 55 2.37 -7.18 13.02
C ALA A 55 0.99 -6.60 12.66
N SER A 56 0.03 -6.66 13.58
CA SER A 56 -1.30 -6.07 13.39
C SER A 56 -1.25 -4.55 13.19
N ARG A 57 -0.36 -3.86 13.92
CA ARG A 57 -0.11 -2.42 13.74
C ARG A 57 0.51 -2.11 12.38
N VAL A 58 1.55 -2.84 11.98
CA VAL A 58 2.19 -2.69 10.66
C VAL A 58 1.18 -2.88 9.54
N PHE A 59 0.33 -3.92 9.63
CA PHE A 59 -0.73 -4.15 8.64
C PHE A 59 -1.69 -2.97 8.52
N ARG A 60 -2.14 -2.39 9.65
CA ARG A 60 -2.97 -1.18 9.63
C ARG A 60 -2.25 0.02 9.04
N MET A 61 -0.95 0.19 9.31
CA MET A 61 -0.15 1.25 8.69
C MET A 61 -0.10 1.12 7.17
N ILE A 62 0.02 -0.11 6.64
CA ILE A 62 -0.02 -0.39 5.20
C ILE A 62 -1.41 -0.05 4.62
N LEU A 63 -2.50 -0.40 5.30
CA LEU A 63 -3.85 -0.10 4.84
C LEU A 63 -4.12 1.41 4.70
N VAL A 64 -3.50 2.24 5.54
CA VAL A 64 -3.70 3.71 5.48
C VAL A 64 -2.77 4.43 4.51
N LEU A 65 -1.80 3.74 3.88
CA LEU A 65 -0.85 4.37 2.95
C LEU A 65 -1.54 5.13 1.82
N GLN A 66 -2.69 4.65 1.35
CA GLN A 66 -3.43 5.27 0.26
C GLN A 66 -3.97 6.68 0.57
N TYR A 67 -4.02 7.06 1.84
CA TYR A 67 -4.38 8.43 2.22
C TYR A 67 -3.22 9.43 2.02
N LEU A 68 -2.01 8.94 1.75
CA LEU A 68 -0.86 9.79 1.47
C LEU A 68 -0.80 10.13 -0.03
N PRO A 69 -0.37 11.35 -0.39
CA PRO A 69 -0.11 11.72 -1.77
C PRO A 69 1.04 10.91 -2.38
N SER A 70 1.05 10.76 -3.70
CA SER A 70 2.14 10.10 -4.45
C SER A 70 3.48 10.81 -4.23
N GLU A 71 3.46 12.15 -4.24
CA GLU A 71 4.60 13.01 -3.98
C GLU A 71 4.44 13.84 -2.70
N ARG A 72 5.56 14.32 -2.16
CA ARG A 72 5.57 15.13 -0.94
C ARG A 72 5.02 16.53 -1.24
N ILE A 73 4.02 16.96 -0.48
CA ILE A 73 3.40 18.29 -0.64
C ILE A 73 3.78 19.16 0.57
N GLY A 74 4.88 19.91 0.45
CA GLY A 74 5.41 20.73 1.54
C GLY A 74 5.79 19.89 2.77
N ARG A 75 4.98 19.96 3.84
CA ARG A 75 5.16 19.16 5.06
C ARG A 75 4.34 17.86 5.07
N ILE A 76 3.48 17.64 4.09
CA ILE A 76 2.63 16.45 4.00
C ILE A 76 3.47 15.28 3.45
N PRO A 77 3.64 14.18 4.20
CA PRO A 77 4.46 13.05 3.76
C PRO A 77 3.83 12.32 2.58
N SER A 78 4.67 11.80 1.69
CA SER A 78 4.27 10.97 0.55
C SER A 78 4.04 9.51 0.94
N VAL A 79 3.46 8.71 0.03
CA VAL A 79 3.37 7.25 0.18
C VAL A 79 4.74 6.63 0.44
N VAL A 80 5.77 7.10 -0.26
CA VAL A 80 7.16 6.61 -0.10
C VAL A 80 7.68 6.93 1.30
N ASP A 81 7.44 8.13 1.81
CA ASP A 81 7.77 8.49 3.20
C ASP A 81 7.08 7.55 4.20
N GLY A 82 5.79 7.26 3.98
CA GLY A 82 5.02 6.33 4.81
C GLY A 82 5.60 4.92 4.82
N VAL A 83 6.00 4.40 3.66
CA VAL A 83 6.63 3.08 3.56
C VAL A 83 8.01 3.06 4.25
N ASN A 84 8.81 4.11 4.12
CA ASN A 84 10.09 4.23 4.83
C ASN A 84 9.89 4.17 6.35
N VAL A 85 8.88 4.87 6.88
CA VAL A 85 8.54 4.81 8.31
C VAL A 85 8.15 3.39 8.73
N ILE A 86 7.37 2.67 7.90
CA ILE A 86 7.01 1.28 8.17
C ILE A 86 8.25 0.39 8.21
N ILE A 87 9.19 0.55 7.27
CA ILE A 87 10.44 -0.22 7.24
C ILE A 87 11.29 0.06 8.47
N VAL A 88 11.50 1.33 8.83
CA VAL A 88 12.28 1.70 10.03
C VAL A 88 11.61 1.19 11.31
N PHE A 89 10.29 1.11 11.34
CA PHE A 89 9.56 0.53 12.46
C PHE A 89 9.72 -0.99 12.53
N ILE A 90 9.59 -1.70 11.40
CA ILE A 90 9.55 -3.16 11.38
C ILE A 90 10.91 -3.80 11.68
N VAL A 91 12.01 -3.16 11.29
CA VAL A 91 13.38 -3.68 11.53
C VAL A 91 13.75 -3.76 13.01
N GLN A 92 12.96 -3.14 13.90
CA GLN A 92 13.11 -3.27 15.34
C GLN A 92 12.56 -4.61 15.88
N TYR A 93 11.84 -5.37 15.04
CA TYR A 93 11.18 -6.62 15.39
C TYR A 93 11.52 -7.70 14.35
N GLU A 94 12.55 -8.51 14.61
CA GLU A 94 13.13 -9.45 13.65
C GLU A 94 12.12 -10.44 13.05
N ASP A 95 11.26 -11.03 13.89
CA ASP A 95 10.22 -11.98 13.47
C ASP A 95 9.21 -11.35 12.51
N VAL A 96 8.82 -10.10 12.80
CA VAL A 96 7.91 -9.32 11.97
C VAL A 96 8.60 -8.91 10.67
N ALA A 97 9.84 -8.42 10.73
CA ALA A 97 10.62 -8.00 9.58
C ALA A 97 10.81 -9.14 8.56
N LEU A 98 11.21 -10.33 9.03
CA LEU A 98 11.39 -11.51 8.19
C LEU A 98 10.08 -11.93 7.50
N THR A 99 8.98 -11.99 8.26
CA THR A 99 7.68 -12.40 7.72
C THR A 99 7.12 -11.40 6.70
N TYR A 100 7.31 -10.11 6.94
CA TYR A 100 6.82 -9.05 6.06
C TYR A 100 7.74 -8.75 4.88
N HIS A 101 8.98 -9.25 4.86
CA HIS A 101 9.97 -8.91 3.84
C HIS A 101 9.40 -9.05 2.42
N ARG A 102 8.91 -10.25 2.08
CA ARG A 102 8.32 -10.51 0.77
C ARG A 102 7.09 -9.65 0.49
N PHE A 103 6.26 -9.45 1.51
CA PHE A 103 5.04 -8.66 1.39
C PHE A 103 5.33 -7.18 1.09
N ILE A 104 6.33 -6.59 1.74
CA ILE A 104 6.70 -5.19 1.54
C ILE A 104 7.40 -5.00 0.19
N TYR A 105 8.46 -5.77 -0.10
CA TYR A 105 9.28 -5.50 -1.28
C TYR A 105 8.60 -5.91 -2.59
N GLU A 106 7.99 -7.10 -2.65
CA GLU A 106 7.38 -7.59 -3.89
C GLU A 106 6.01 -6.98 -4.15
N TYR A 107 5.20 -6.77 -3.10
CA TYR A 107 3.82 -6.34 -3.30
C TYR A 107 3.60 -4.86 -3.01
N ILE A 108 4.00 -4.36 -1.85
CA ILE A 108 3.79 -2.93 -1.55
C ILE A 108 4.68 -2.05 -2.45
N ILE A 109 5.97 -2.32 -2.54
CA ILE A 109 6.89 -1.49 -3.31
C ILE A 109 6.76 -1.81 -4.80
N SER A 110 7.04 -3.04 -5.23
CA SER A 110 7.16 -3.33 -6.67
C SER A 110 5.82 -3.25 -7.40
N PHE A 111 4.73 -3.74 -6.81
CA PHE A 111 3.41 -3.68 -7.44
C PHE A 111 2.69 -2.35 -7.17
N TRP A 112 2.40 -2.00 -5.91
CA TRP A 112 1.57 -0.83 -5.62
C TRP A 112 2.26 0.52 -5.89
N ILE A 113 3.49 0.69 -5.45
CA ILE A 113 4.20 1.98 -5.62
C ILE A 113 4.73 2.13 -7.04
N LEU A 114 5.46 1.12 -7.55
CA LEU A 114 6.18 1.28 -8.82
C LEU A 114 5.33 0.98 -10.08
N SER A 115 4.26 0.17 -9.97
CA SER A 115 3.50 -0.26 -11.15
C SER A 115 2.10 0.34 -11.26
N ILE A 116 1.48 0.70 -10.13
CA ILE A 116 0.07 1.16 -10.08
C ILE A 116 -0.06 2.65 -9.79
N THR A 117 0.87 3.23 -9.04
CA THR A 117 0.84 4.68 -8.76
C THR A 117 1.26 5.41 -10.05
N PRO A 118 0.42 6.33 -10.59
CA PRO A 118 0.77 7.11 -11.78
C PRO A 118 1.95 8.07 -11.54
#